data_AF-X7Z466-F1
#
_entry.id   AF-X7Z466-F1
#
_cell.length_a   1.000
_cell.length_b   1.000
_cell.length_c   1.000
_cell.angle_alpha   90.00
_cell.angle_beta   90.00
_cell.angle_gamma   90.00
#
_symmetry.space_group_name_H-M   'P 1'
#
loop_
_entity.id
_entity.type
_entity.pdbx_description
1 polymer ?
#
loop_
_entity_poly.entity_id
_entity_poly.type
_entity_poly.pdbx_seq_one_letter_code
_entity_poly.pdbx_strand_id
1 'polypeptide(L)'
;MDFLRKHAEPSMATAIDRWSADDERQARARVALRQLTSAVSGSVSIKEAAVLLGVDRSRVSRRITGKQLWAFDLQGTRRLPKWQFLGNELLPGLDLIVPAIPPGSTPAVLDVFMHTPQPDFDGRTPIEHLAAGGDASLVAGFIRDLGRW
;
A
#
# COMPACT_ATOMS: atom_id res chain seq x y z
N MET A 1 5.91 -61.96 -6.60
CA MET A 1 6.68 -60.70 -6.77
C MET A 1 6.32 -60.04 -8.11
N ASP A 2 5.05 -59.68 -8.40
CA ASP A 2 4.78 -58.85 -9.60
C ASP A 2 3.34 -58.28 -9.73
N PHE A 3 2.83 -57.53 -8.75
CA PHE A 3 1.56 -56.80 -8.93
C PHE A 3 1.58 -55.33 -8.46
N LEU A 4 2.67 -54.88 -7.83
CA LEU A 4 2.82 -53.51 -7.31
C LEU A 4 3.93 -52.73 -8.02
N ARG A 5 4.01 -52.83 -9.36
CA ARG A 5 4.97 -52.03 -10.15
C ARG A 5 4.35 -51.27 -11.34
N LYS A 6 3.04 -51.39 -11.64
CA LYS A 6 2.49 -50.87 -12.91
C LYS A 6 1.49 -49.70 -12.85
N HIS A 7 1.16 -49.14 -11.68
CA HIS A 7 0.21 -48.01 -11.59
C HIS A 7 0.59 -46.91 -10.57
N ALA A 8 1.87 -46.57 -10.43
CA ALA A 8 2.24 -45.27 -9.84
C ALA A 8 2.08 -44.22 -10.94
N GLU A 9 0.86 -43.70 -11.09
CA GLU A 9 0.53 -42.74 -12.13
C GLU A 9 1.35 -41.45 -11.98
N PRO A 10 1.88 -40.88 -13.09
CA PRO A 10 2.38 -39.50 -13.12
C PRO A 10 1.30 -38.43 -12.79
N SER A 11 0.07 -38.84 -12.44
CA SER A 11 -1.06 -37.96 -12.14
C SER A 11 -1.06 -37.39 -10.72
N MET A 12 -0.46 -38.07 -9.72
CA MET A 12 -0.52 -37.59 -8.33
C MET A 12 0.41 -36.40 -8.06
N ALA A 13 1.65 -36.43 -8.56
CA ALA A 13 2.59 -35.31 -8.42
C ALA A 13 2.07 -34.04 -9.12
N THR A 14 1.46 -34.21 -10.30
CA THR A 14 0.85 -33.11 -11.08
C THR A 14 -0.43 -32.58 -10.41
N ALA A 15 -1.21 -33.43 -9.76
CA ALA A 15 -2.40 -33.02 -9.00
C ALA A 15 -2.03 -32.26 -7.71
N ILE A 16 -0.99 -32.70 -6.99
CA ILE A 16 -0.46 -32.02 -5.80
C ILE A 16 0.14 -30.66 -6.17
N ASP A 17 0.94 -30.59 -7.24
CA ASP A 17 1.53 -29.33 -7.73
C ASP A 17 0.47 -28.33 -8.19
N ARG A 18 -0.56 -28.79 -8.92
CA ARG A 18 -1.69 -27.96 -9.34
C ARG A 18 -2.54 -27.46 -8.16
N TRP A 19 -2.78 -28.30 -7.15
CA TRP A 19 -3.52 -27.91 -5.95
C TRP A 19 -2.74 -26.89 -5.13
N SER A 20 -1.42 -27.08 -4.94
CA SER A 20 -0.54 -26.11 -4.28
C SER A 20 -0.52 -24.75 -4.99
N ALA A 21 -0.42 -24.75 -6.32
CA ALA A 21 -0.43 -23.52 -7.09
C ALA A 21 -1.78 -22.78 -7.04
N ASP A 22 -2.91 -23.50 -6.93
CA ASP A 22 -4.23 -22.88 -6.81
C ASP A 22 -4.47 -22.32 -5.41
N ASP A 23 -4.09 -23.06 -4.37
CA ASP A 23 -4.15 -22.61 -2.98
C ASP A 23 -3.28 -21.37 -2.77
N GLU A 24 -2.07 -21.33 -3.34
CA GLU A 24 -1.21 -20.15 -3.32
C GLU A 24 -1.84 -18.95 -4.03
N ARG A 25 -2.41 -19.16 -5.24
CA ARG A 25 -3.12 -18.07 -5.95
C ARG A 25 -4.28 -17.55 -5.14
N GLN A 26 -5.08 -18.44 -4.54
CA GLN A 26 -6.24 -18.06 -3.74
C GLN A 26 -5.81 -17.34 -2.45
N ALA A 27 -4.73 -17.80 -1.79
CA ALA A 27 -4.16 -17.14 -0.64
C ALA A 27 -3.67 -15.72 -0.98
N ARG A 28 -2.90 -15.56 -2.08
CA ARG A 28 -2.44 -14.25 -2.56
C ARG A 28 -3.61 -13.33 -2.89
N ALA A 29 -4.65 -13.84 -3.56
CA ALA A 29 -5.85 -13.06 -3.87
C ALA A 29 -6.59 -12.59 -2.60
N ARG A 30 -6.70 -13.45 -1.59
CA ARG A 30 -7.31 -13.09 -0.30
C ARG A 30 -6.50 -12.02 0.44
N VAL A 31 -5.17 -12.11 0.43
CA VAL A 31 -4.28 -11.11 1.02
C VAL A 31 -4.41 -9.77 0.31
N ALA A 32 -4.33 -9.78 -1.03
CA ALA A 32 -4.48 -8.56 -1.84
C ALA A 32 -5.84 -7.88 -1.61
N LEU A 33 -6.94 -8.66 -1.55
CA LEU A 33 -8.26 -8.13 -1.24
C LEU A 33 -8.30 -7.45 0.14
N ARG A 34 -7.74 -8.10 1.17
CA ARG A 34 -7.68 -7.52 2.52
C ARG A 34 -6.88 -6.23 2.56
N GLN A 35 -5.73 -6.18 1.89
CA GLN A 35 -4.88 -4.98 1.82
C GLN A 35 -5.60 -3.84 1.08
N LEU A 36 -6.29 -4.14 -0.02
CA LEU A 36 -7.09 -3.14 -0.73
C LEU A 36 -8.25 -2.64 0.12
N THR A 37 -8.98 -3.53 0.79
CA THR A 37 -10.05 -3.14 1.73
C THR A 37 -9.50 -2.25 2.84
N SER A 38 -8.36 -2.61 3.44
CA SER A 38 -7.68 -1.80 4.46
C SER A 38 -7.37 -0.40 3.92
N ALA A 39 -6.71 -0.30 2.77
CA ALA A 39 -6.33 0.98 2.19
C ALA A 39 -7.54 1.86 1.82
N VAL A 40 -8.63 1.24 1.36
CA VAL A 40 -9.88 1.96 1.05
C VAL A 40 -10.58 2.43 2.33
N SER A 41 -10.74 1.57 3.33
CA SER A 41 -11.32 1.93 4.64
C SER A 41 -10.45 2.93 5.40
N GLY A 42 -9.14 2.87 5.20
CA GLY A 42 -8.12 3.79 5.68
C GLY A 42 -7.98 5.06 4.84
N SER A 43 -8.95 5.37 3.98
CA SER A 43 -8.95 6.60 3.18
C SER A 43 -10.06 7.57 3.57
N VAL A 44 -9.86 8.84 3.27
CA VAL A 44 -10.82 9.93 3.47
C VAL A 44 -11.14 10.62 2.15
N SER A 45 -12.35 11.16 2.05
CA SER A 45 -12.73 12.07 0.97
C SER A 45 -12.06 13.44 1.13
N ILE A 46 -12.08 14.23 0.07
CA ILE A 46 -11.63 15.65 0.11
C ILE A 46 -12.41 16.44 1.18
N LYS A 47 -13.71 16.16 1.35
CA LYS A 47 -14.54 16.81 2.37
C LYS A 47 -14.04 16.49 3.78
N GLU A 48 -13.79 15.22 4.07
CA GLU A 48 -13.29 14.78 5.38
C GLU A 48 -11.88 15.30 5.64
N ALA A 49 -10.98 15.27 4.65
CA ALA A 49 -9.65 15.85 4.75
C ALA A 49 -9.68 17.36 5.06
N ALA A 50 -10.62 18.09 4.45
CA ALA A 50 -10.82 19.51 4.72
C ALA A 50 -11.24 19.77 6.17
N VAL A 51 -12.14 18.94 6.71
CA VAL A 51 -12.54 18.98 8.12
C VAL A 51 -11.37 18.66 9.05
N LEU A 52 -10.62 17.59 8.77
CA LEU A 52 -9.46 17.18 9.57
C LEU A 52 -8.41 18.30 9.69
N LEU A 53 -8.13 18.96 8.57
CA LEU A 53 -7.12 20.02 8.48
C LEU A 53 -7.63 21.41 8.88
N GLY A 54 -8.94 21.57 9.16
CA GLY A 54 -9.54 22.89 9.41
C GLY A 54 -9.44 23.86 8.24
N VAL A 55 -9.44 23.36 7.00
CA VAL A 55 -9.35 24.17 5.76
C VAL A 55 -10.55 23.95 4.86
N ASP A 56 -10.68 24.75 3.81
CA ASP A 56 -11.69 24.53 2.79
C ASP A 56 -11.31 23.42 1.78
N ARG A 57 -12.31 22.86 1.10
CA ARG A 57 -12.11 21.78 0.11
C ARG A 57 -11.21 22.20 -1.05
N SER A 58 -11.25 23.47 -1.47
CA SER A 58 -10.43 23.94 -2.59
C SER A 58 -8.94 23.92 -2.24
N ARG A 59 -8.60 24.17 -0.96
CA ARG A 59 -7.23 24.07 -0.47
C ARG A 59 -6.71 22.64 -0.50
N VAL A 60 -7.51 21.66 -0.11
CA VAL A 60 -7.18 20.24 -0.25
C VAL A 60 -7.00 19.86 -1.73
N SER A 61 -7.93 20.27 -2.60
CA SER A 61 -7.81 20.04 -4.04
C SER A 61 -6.53 20.63 -4.64
N ARG A 62 -6.15 21.85 -4.24
CA ARG A 62 -4.90 22.49 -4.66
C ARG A 62 -3.67 21.72 -4.22
N ARG A 63 -3.66 21.19 -2.98
CA ARG A 63 -2.58 20.33 -2.49
C ARG A 63 -2.45 19.04 -3.31
N ILE A 64 -3.56 18.44 -3.70
CA ILE A 64 -3.55 17.28 -4.59
C ILE A 64 -2.96 17.64 -5.96
N THR A 65 -3.44 18.70 -6.60
CA THR A 65 -2.92 19.12 -7.92
C THR A 65 -1.46 19.56 -7.86
N GLY A 66 -1.04 20.13 -6.73
CA GLY A 66 0.34 20.55 -6.47
C GLY A 66 1.26 19.41 -6.01
N LYS A 67 0.82 18.15 -6.04
CA LYS A 67 1.58 16.97 -5.60
C LYS A 67 2.08 17.07 -4.14
N GLN A 68 1.34 17.78 -3.29
CA GLN A 68 1.57 17.83 -1.84
C GLN A 68 0.71 16.80 -1.09
N LEU A 69 -0.33 16.31 -1.74
CA LEU A 69 -1.14 15.19 -1.27
C LEU A 69 -1.33 14.20 -2.42
N TRP A 70 -1.18 12.93 -2.10
CA TRP A 70 -1.53 11.84 -3.00
C TRP A 70 -2.99 11.46 -2.83
N ALA A 71 -3.63 11.17 -3.95
CA ALA A 71 -5.01 10.73 -3.98
C ALA A 71 -5.23 9.75 -5.13
N PHE A 72 -6.10 8.78 -4.90
CA PHE A 72 -6.48 7.77 -5.89
C PHE A 72 -7.96 7.91 -6.25
N ASP A 73 -8.32 7.40 -7.43
CA ASP A 73 -9.72 7.29 -7.82
C ASP A 73 -10.31 5.99 -7.27
N LEU A 74 -11.49 6.09 -6.67
CA LEU A 74 -12.30 4.96 -6.27
C LEU A 74 -13.71 5.18 -6.80
N GLN A 75 -14.03 4.50 -7.90
CA GLN A 75 -15.35 4.57 -8.55
C GLN A 75 -15.77 6.02 -8.86
N GLY A 76 -14.86 6.83 -9.41
CA GLY A 76 -15.11 8.23 -9.75
C GLY A 76 -15.06 9.20 -8.57
N THR A 77 -14.79 8.71 -7.35
CA THR A 77 -14.58 9.54 -6.17
C THR A 77 -13.12 9.55 -5.78
N ARG A 78 -12.55 10.75 -5.63
CA ARG A 78 -11.17 10.92 -5.17
C ARG A 78 -11.04 10.67 -3.67
N ARG A 79 -10.13 9.77 -3.31
CA ARG A 79 -9.82 9.36 -1.94
C ARG A 79 -8.36 9.64 -1.60
N LEU A 80 -8.11 10.02 -0.36
CA LEU A 80 -6.79 10.28 0.19
C LEU A 80 -6.51 9.26 1.29
N PRO A 81 -5.40 8.50 1.24
CA PRO A 81 -5.01 7.65 2.36
C PRO A 81 -4.79 8.45 3.65
N LYS A 82 -5.26 7.93 4.79
CA LYS A 82 -5.19 8.58 6.11
C LYS A 82 -3.77 8.70 6.66
N TRP A 83 -2.84 7.85 6.23
CA TRP A 83 -1.44 7.92 6.67
C TRP A 83 -0.77 9.27 6.32
N GLN A 84 -1.32 10.05 5.39
CA GLN A 84 -0.83 11.40 5.07
C GLN A 84 -1.12 12.45 6.16
N PHE A 85 -1.88 12.10 7.18
CA PHE A 85 -2.34 13.03 8.21
C PHE A 85 -1.84 12.58 9.59
N LEU A 86 -1.34 13.54 10.37
CA LEU A 86 -1.02 13.38 11.79
C LEU A 86 -1.98 14.24 12.60
N GLY A 87 -3.11 13.65 12.99
CA GLY A 87 -4.19 14.40 13.64
C GLY A 87 -4.79 15.47 12.71
N ASN A 88 -4.57 16.74 13.05
CA ASN A 88 -5.02 17.90 12.27
C ASN A 88 -3.91 18.51 11.39
N GLU A 89 -2.74 17.88 11.34
CA GLU A 89 -1.60 18.29 10.52
C GLU A 89 -1.30 17.27 9.42
N LEU A 90 -0.43 17.66 8.48
CA LEU A 90 0.09 16.77 7.47
C LEU A 90 1.31 16.01 8.02
N LEU A 91 1.48 14.77 7.58
CA LEU A 91 2.72 14.04 7.82
C LEU A 91 3.91 14.86 7.27
N PRO A 92 5.00 15.05 8.05
CA PRO A 92 6.19 15.73 7.55
C PRO A 92 6.79 15.02 6.34
N GLY A 93 7.37 15.79 5.41
CA GLY A 93 8.09 15.25 4.24
C GLY A 93 7.21 14.78 3.08
N LEU A 94 5.89 15.04 3.11
CA LEU A 94 5.00 14.68 2.00
C LEU A 94 5.37 15.33 0.66
N ASP A 95 6.01 16.49 0.70
CA ASP A 95 6.54 17.18 -0.47
C ASP A 95 7.66 16.41 -1.18
N LEU A 96 8.38 15.52 -0.47
CA LEU A 96 9.34 14.58 -1.06
C LEU A 96 8.70 13.23 -1.38
N ILE A 97 7.81 12.76 -0.51
CA ILE A 97 7.18 11.42 -0.61
C ILE A 97 6.18 11.35 -1.76
N VAL A 98 5.27 12.33 -1.88
CA VAL A 98 4.19 12.27 -2.88
C VAL A 98 4.73 12.30 -4.32
N PRO A 99 5.71 13.15 -4.68
CA PRO A 99 6.33 13.10 -6.00
C PRO A 99 7.15 11.83 -6.27
N ALA A 100 7.60 11.14 -5.23
CA ALA A 100 8.37 9.90 -5.33
C ALA A 100 7.50 8.67 -5.65
N ILE A 101 6.18 8.75 -5.46
CA ILE A 101 5.24 7.65 -5.73
C ILE A 101 5.24 7.30 -7.22
N PRO A 102 5.60 6.05 -7.59
CA PRO A 102 5.57 5.62 -8.98
C PRO A 102 4.18 5.75 -9.63
N PRO A 103 4.10 6.10 -10.92
CA PRO A 103 2.85 6.02 -11.67
C PRO A 103 2.29 4.58 -11.60
N GLY A 104 1.01 4.44 -11.28
CA GLY A 104 0.35 3.14 -11.18
C GLY A 104 0.48 2.45 -9.82
N SER A 105 1.18 3.04 -8.83
CA SER A 105 1.17 2.54 -7.46
C SER A 105 -0.26 2.43 -6.92
N THR A 106 -0.59 1.27 -6.37
CA THR A 106 -1.91 1.03 -5.78
C THR A 106 -1.97 1.58 -4.36
N PRO A 107 -3.15 2.00 -3.88
CA PRO A 107 -3.31 2.43 -2.49
C PRO A 107 -2.96 1.31 -1.51
N ALA A 108 -3.20 0.04 -1.86
CA ALA A 108 -2.87 -1.12 -1.03
C ALA A 108 -1.37 -1.26 -0.77
N VAL A 109 -0.53 -1.14 -1.81
CA VAL A 109 0.93 -1.25 -1.67
C VAL A 109 1.49 -0.13 -0.81
N LEU A 110 1.04 1.11 -1.03
CA LEU A 110 1.47 2.25 -0.21
C LEU A 110 0.99 2.10 1.24
N ASP A 111 -0.25 1.69 1.46
CA ASP A 111 -0.79 1.48 2.81
C ASP A 111 0.01 0.43 3.59
N VAL A 112 0.30 -0.71 2.95
CA VAL A 112 1.13 -1.76 3.55
C VAL A 112 2.52 -1.22 3.88
N PHE A 113 3.19 -0.58 2.93
CA PHE A 113 4.53 -0.04 3.15
C PHE A 113 4.55 0.97 4.31
N MET A 114 3.64 1.95 4.29
CA MET A 114 3.59 3.01 5.30
C MET A 114 3.31 2.50 6.72
N HIS A 115 2.65 1.34 6.88
CA HIS A 115 2.35 0.72 8.18
C HIS A 115 3.26 -0.47 8.53
N THR A 116 4.24 -0.82 7.70
CA THR A 116 5.14 -1.95 7.97
C THR A 116 6.46 -1.46 8.56
N PRO A 117 6.83 -1.91 9.77
CA PRO A 117 8.15 -1.63 10.35
C PRO A 117 9.29 -2.08 9.43
N GLN A 118 10.31 -1.23 9.26
CA GLN A 118 11.50 -1.56 8.47
C GLN A 118 12.77 -1.44 9.32
N PRO A 119 13.76 -2.34 9.12
CA PRO A 119 15.07 -2.22 9.77
C PRO A 119 15.76 -0.88 9.46
N ASP A 120 15.61 -0.36 8.23
CA ASP A 120 16.21 0.90 7.78
C ASP A 120 15.63 2.15 8.48
N PHE A 121 14.53 2.00 9.22
CA PHE A 121 13.91 3.05 10.03
C PHE A 121 14.05 2.77 11.54
N ASP A 122 15.10 2.04 11.94
CA ASP A 122 15.33 1.59 13.31
C ASP A 122 14.18 0.70 13.86
N GLY A 123 13.56 -0.10 12.98
CA GLY A 123 12.41 -0.93 13.34
C GLY A 123 11.10 -0.16 13.50
N ARG A 124 11.04 1.10 13.05
CA ARG A 124 9.80 1.90 12.98
C ARG A 124 9.12 1.72 11.63
N THR A 125 7.83 2.03 11.58
CA THR A 125 7.12 2.25 10.31
C THR A 125 7.59 3.55 9.65
N PRO A 126 7.44 3.71 8.32
CA PRO A 126 7.66 5.00 7.65
C PRO A 126 6.91 6.16 8.31
N ILE A 127 5.66 5.95 8.74
CA ILE A 127 4.85 6.98 9.41
C ILE A 127 5.52 7.43 10.71
N GLU A 128 5.91 6.49 11.57
CA GLU A 128 6.56 6.79 12.84
C GLU A 128 7.92 7.46 12.66
N HIS A 129 8.70 7.01 11.67
CA HIS A 129 9.98 7.63 11.31
C HIS A 129 9.81 9.10 10.94
N LEU A 130 8.85 9.40 10.06
CA LEU A 130 8.57 10.77 9.61
C LEU A 130 7.96 11.63 10.71
N ALA A 131 7.05 11.08 11.51
CA ALA A 131 6.45 11.77 12.65
C ALA A 131 7.49 12.14 13.72
N ALA A 132 8.55 11.33 13.86
CA ALA A 132 9.68 11.60 14.74
C ALA A 132 10.73 12.56 14.14
N GLY A 133 10.49 13.12 12.96
CA GLY A 133 11.43 14.02 12.27
C GLY A 133 12.58 13.31 11.53
N GLY A 134 12.43 12.01 11.25
CA GLY A 134 13.38 11.24 10.45
C GLY A 134 13.46 11.69 8.99
N ASP A 135 14.53 11.31 8.30
CA ASP A 135 14.78 11.73 6.91
C ASP A 135 13.72 11.19 5.94
N ALA A 136 12.96 12.10 5.34
CA ALA A 136 11.95 11.80 4.34
C ALA A 136 12.55 11.40 2.98
N SER A 137 13.79 11.78 2.69
CA SER A 137 14.48 11.40 1.44
C SER A 137 14.73 9.90 1.39
N LEU A 138 15.03 9.28 2.54
CA LEU A 138 15.17 7.84 2.69
C LEU A 138 13.86 7.12 2.37
N VAL A 139 12.75 7.55 2.99
CA VAL A 139 11.41 6.99 2.73
C VAL A 139 11.03 7.15 1.25
N ALA A 140 11.28 8.33 0.66
CA ALA A 140 11.07 8.59 -0.76
C ALA A 140 11.96 7.71 -1.67
N GLY A 141 13.14 7.29 -1.21
CA GLY A 141 13.97 6.27 -1.85
C GLY A 141 13.22 4.95 -1.99
N PHE A 142 12.79 4.37 -0.87
CA PHE A 142 12.02 3.12 -0.86
C PHE A 142 10.75 3.19 -1.70
N ILE A 143 10.02 4.31 -1.62
CA ILE A 143 8.78 4.48 -2.38
C ILE A 143 9.03 4.45 -3.90
N ARG A 144 10.12 5.06 -4.39
CA ARG A 144 10.49 4.98 -5.82
C ARG A 144 10.75 3.56 -6.26
N ASP A 145 11.30 2.74 -5.37
CA ASP A 145 11.65 1.36 -5.66
C ASP A 145 10.46 0.39 -5.57
N LEU A 146 9.33 0.79 -4.96
CA LEU A 146 8.12 -0.06 -4.87
C LEU A 146 7.58 -0.53 -6.24
N GLY A 147 7.82 0.24 -7.31
CA GLY A 147 7.39 -0.12 -8.67
C GLY A 147 8.34 -1.08 -9.40
N ARG A 148 9.45 -1.50 -8.76
CA ARG A 148 10.51 -2.32 -9.38
C ARG A 148 10.47 -3.79 -8.98
N TRP A 149 9.56 -4.19 -8.10
CA TRP A 149 9.44 -5.55 -7.56
C TRP A 149 8.23 -6.29 -8.11
#